data_AF-A0A661UB38-F1
#
_entry.id   AF-A0A661UB38-F1
#
_cell.length_a   1.000
_cell.length_b   1.000
_cell.length_c   1.000
_cell.angle_alpha   90.00
_cell.angle_beta   90.00
_cell.angle_gamma   90.00
#
_symmetry.space_group_name_H-M   'P 1'
#
loop_
_entity.id
_entity.type
_entity.pdbx_description
1 polymer ?
#
loop_
_entity_poly.entity_id
_entity_poly.type
_entity_poly.pdbx_seq_one_letter_code
_entity_poly.pdbx_strand_id
1 'polypeptide(L)'
;YGDRYLGTERGIKEGFSFRLMHSYSKSRGSPYSVQSLGGDIEASLTRNWRIAYATNYDMVEKRFQRQTFRIYRDLHCWEAEVRITYEQRNVTYWFELRIKEIPEVKITGIQQRRI
;
A
#
# COMPACT_ATOMS: atom_id res chain seq x y z
N TYR A 1 -8.26 -29.98 28.82
CA TYR A 1 -7.73 -29.70 27.47
C TYR A 1 -8.40 -28.44 26.95
N GLY A 2 -8.01 -27.28 27.49
CA GLY A 2 -8.51 -25.97 27.10
C GLY A 2 -7.32 -25.02 26.99
N ASP A 3 -7.52 -23.88 26.33
CA ASP A 3 -6.68 -22.67 26.43
C ASP A 3 -5.67 -22.40 25.28
N ARG A 4 -5.89 -22.96 24.07
CA ARG A 4 -5.03 -22.67 22.89
C ARG A 4 -5.58 -21.67 21.86
N TYR A 5 -6.75 -21.07 22.07
CA TYR A 5 -7.40 -20.17 21.10
C TYR A 5 -7.41 -18.69 21.47
N LEU A 6 -6.70 -18.27 22.51
CA LEU A 6 -6.48 -16.84 22.76
C LEU A 6 -5.28 -16.37 21.93
N GLY A 7 -5.49 -16.28 20.62
CA GLY A 7 -4.66 -15.45 19.76
C GLY A 7 -4.56 -14.07 20.42
N THR A 8 -3.36 -13.71 20.86
CA THR A 8 -3.14 -12.48 21.61
C THR A 8 -3.59 -11.32 20.71
N GLU A 9 -4.67 -10.62 21.09
CA GLU A 9 -5.14 -9.40 20.43
C GLU A 9 -4.11 -8.28 20.61
N ARG A 10 -2.95 -8.41 19.97
CA ARG A 10 -2.03 -7.29 19.82
C ARG A 10 -2.56 -6.45 18.68
N GLY A 11 -3.48 -5.55 19.01
CA GLY A 11 -3.92 -4.49 18.11
C GLY A 11 -2.72 -3.76 17.52
N ILE A 12 -2.92 -3.14 16.36
CA ILE A 12 -1.87 -2.42 15.62
C ILE A 12 -1.22 -1.40 16.55
N LYS A 13 0.11 -1.43 16.65
CA LYS A 13 0.84 -0.41 17.42
C LYS A 13 0.71 0.92 16.69
N GLU A 14 0.18 1.92 17.38
CA GLU A 14 0.06 3.28 16.85
C GLU A 14 1.44 3.87 16.52
N GLY A 15 1.48 4.68 15.48
CA GLY A 15 2.72 5.29 15.01
C GLY A 15 2.60 5.80 13.59
N PHE A 16 3.61 6.55 13.18
CA PHE A 16 3.77 7.00 11.80
C PHE A 16 5.18 6.69 11.32
N SER A 17 5.31 6.49 10.01
CA SER A 17 6.60 6.39 9.34
C SER A 17 6.53 7.14 8.01
N PHE A 18 7.67 7.68 7.61
CA PHE A 18 7.82 8.29 6.31
C PHE A 18 9.16 7.88 5.72
N ARG A 19 9.20 7.76 4.39
CA ARG A 19 10.40 7.52 3.61
C ARG A 19 10.38 8.43 2.40
N LEU A 20 11.53 9.01 2.11
CA LEU A 20 11.78 9.74 0.87
C LEU A 20 13.02 9.11 0.22
N MET A 21 12.92 8.80 -1.06
CA MET A 21 14.00 8.21 -1.83
C MET A 21 14.18 9.00 -3.13
N HIS A 22 15.39 9.46 -3.40
CA HIS A 22 15.77 10.05 -4.67
C HIS A 22 16.70 9.11 -5.41
N SER A 23 16.49 8.93 -6.71
CA SER A 23 17.39 8.16 -7.55
C SER A 23 17.71 8.90 -8.84
N TYR A 24 18.96 8.78 -9.28
CA TYR A 24 19.47 9.36 -10.51
C TYR A 24 20.37 8.36 -11.21
N SER A 25 20.17 8.19 -12.51
CA SER A 25 21.00 7.34 -13.36
C SER A 25 21.20 7.98 -14.73
N LYS A 26 22.41 7.88 -15.25
CA LYS A 26 22.78 8.36 -16.59
C LYS A 26 23.76 7.39 -17.23
N SER A 27 23.42 6.92 -18.42
CA SER A 27 24.30 6.05 -19.21
C SER A 27 25.33 6.87 -19.98
N ARG A 28 26.60 6.44 -19.98
CA ARG A 28 27.67 7.10 -20.76
C ARG A 28 27.32 7.02 -22.25
N GLY A 29 27.32 8.16 -22.94
CA GLY A 29 26.98 8.26 -24.37
C GLY A 29 25.47 8.37 -24.67
N SER A 30 24.59 8.31 -23.66
CA SER A 30 23.16 8.57 -23.84
C SER A 30 22.81 10.01 -23.48
N PRO A 31 21.98 10.72 -24.29
CA PRO A 31 21.41 12.00 -23.89
C PRO A 31 20.34 11.84 -22.79
N TYR A 32 19.84 10.62 -22.59
CA TYR A 32 18.78 10.34 -21.62
C TYR A 32 19.33 10.12 -20.22
N SER A 33 18.67 10.74 -19.24
CA SER A 33 18.85 10.46 -17.81
C SER A 33 17.53 9.98 -17.22
N VAL A 34 17.62 9.12 -16.20
CA VAL A 34 16.48 8.75 -15.36
C VAL A 34 16.64 9.46 -14.04
N GLN A 35 15.60 10.15 -13.60
CA GLN A 35 15.56 10.79 -12.30
C GLN A 35 14.19 10.58 -11.69
N SER A 36 14.13 9.92 -10.53
CA SER A 36 12.87 9.62 -9.87
C SER A 36 12.90 9.98 -8.40
N LEU A 37 11.74 10.35 -7.90
CA LEU A 37 11.49 10.65 -6.50
C LEU A 37 10.39 9.72 -5.99
N GLY A 38 10.75 8.84 -5.06
CA GLY A 38 9.83 7.96 -4.36
C GLY A 38 9.50 8.52 -2.98
N GLY A 39 8.24 8.37 -2.56
CA GLY A 39 7.80 8.74 -1.21
C GLY A 39 6.83 7.71 -0.66
N ASP A 40 7.00 7.35 0.61
CA ASP A 40 6.11 6.45 1.33
C ASP A 40 5.73 7.09 2.67
N ILE A 41 4.45 7.06 3.01
CA ILE A 41 3.93 7.51 4.30
C ILE A 41 2.99 6.41 4.80
N GLU A 42 3.17 5.98 6.04
CA GLU A 42 2.27 5.03 6.70
C GLU A 42 1.94 5.53 8.10
N ALA A 43 0.67 5.46 8.48
CA ALA A 43 0.20 5.83 9.81
C ALA A 43 -0.80 4.79 10.34
N SER A 44 -0.51 4.28 11.53
CA SER A 44 -1.42 3.47 12.33
C SER A 44 -2.19 4.39 13.26
N LEU A 45 -3.37 4.83 12.80
CA LEU A 45 -4.19 5.87 13.46
C LEU A 45 -4.80 5.39 14.78
N THR A 46 -5.16 4.11 14.83
CA THR A 46 -5.71 3.43 16.01
C THR A 46 -5.25 1.98 15.98
N ARG A 47 -5.56 1.22 17.04
CA ARG A 47 -5.34 -0.23 17.13
C ARG A 47 -5.94 -1.04 15.98
N ASN A 48 -6.91 -0.49 15.25
CA ASN A 48 -7.65 -1.20 14.22
C ASN A 48 -7.56 -0.55 12.85
N TRP A 49 -6.83 0.56 12.68
CA TRP A 49 -6.77 1.29 11.42
C TRP A 49 -5.34 1.63 11.06
N ARG A 50 -4.99 1.33 9.81
CA ARG A 50 -3.73 1.76 9.21
C ARG A 50 -3.98 2.32 7.83
N ILE A 51 -3.43 3.49 7.57
CA ILE A 51 -3.45 4.14 6.26
C ILE A 51 -2.03 4.23 5.73
N ALA A 52 -1.87 4.06 4.42
CA ALA A 52 -0.59 4.25 3.77
C ALA A 52 -0.77 4.91 2.40
N TYR A 53 0.21 5.70 2.02
CA TYR A 53 0.32 6.34 0.73
C TYR A 53 1.74 6.16 0.19
N ALA A 54 1.86 5.65 -1.03
CA ALA A 54 3.13 5.48 -1.72
C ALA A 54 3.07 6.14 -3.10
N THR A 55 4.13 6.81 -3.50
CA THR A 55 4.21 7.51 -4.78
C THR A 55 5.58 7.39 -5.42
N ASN A 56 5.60 7.36 -6.75
CA ASN A 56 6.81 7.49 -7.56
C ASN A 56 6.61 8.55 -8.64
N TYR A 57 7.48 9.55 -8.63
CA TYR A 57 7.45 10.69 -9.54
C TYR A 57 8.66 10.68 -10.46
N ASP A 58 8.43 10.73 -11.77
CA ASP A 58 9.46 10.95 -12.77
C ASP A 58 9.79 12.45 -12.83
N MET A 59 11.01 12.81 -12.46
CA MET A 59 11.45 14.20 -12.44
C MET A 59 11.80 14.72 -13.85
N VAL A 60 12.11 13.83 -14.79
CA VAL A 60 12.44 14.19 -16.18
C VAL A 60 11.16 14.45 -16.97
N GLU A 61 10.22 13.53 -16.89
CA GLU A 61 8.90 13.65 -17.56
C GLU A 61 7.91 14.48 -16.76
N LYS A 62 8.28 14.91 -15.55
CA LYS A 62 7.49 15.73 -14.62
C LYS A 62 6.10 15.15 -14.32
N ARG A 63 6.01 13.83 -14.16
CA ARG A 63 4.72 13.14 -13.94
C ARG A 63 4.82 12.06 -12.87
N PHE A 64 3.71 11.82 -12.17
CA PHE A 64 3.58 10.65 -11.31
C PHE A 64 3.49 9.39 -12.16
N GLN A 65 4.45 8.48 -11.97
CA GLN A 65 4.44 7.18 -12.61
C GLN A 65 3.41 6.26 -11.93
N ARG A 66 3.40 6.27 -10.58
CA ARG A 66 2.51 5.46 -9.75
C ARG A 66 2.15 6.17 -8.45
N GLN A 67 0.90 6.07 -8.03
CA GLN A 67 0.40 6.49 -6.72
C GLN A 67 -0.46 5.37 -6.15
N THR A 68 -0.24 5.01 -4.89
CA THR A 68 -0.98 3.92 -4.23
C THR A 68 -1.48 4.41 -2.89
N PHE A 69 -2.81 4.38 -2.71
CA PHE A 69 -3.46 4.58 -1.43
C PHE A 69 -3.86 3.23 -0.88
N ARG A 70 -3.59 2.98 0.39
CA ARG A 70 -3.96 1.75 1.09
C ARG A 70 -4.62 2.07 2.41
N ILE A 71 -5.73 1.41 2.68
CA ILE A 71 -6.44 1.48 3.95
C ILE A 71 -6.61 0.05 4.44
N TYR A 72 -6.14 -0.20 5.64
CA TYR A 72 -6.25 -1.48 6.32
C TYR A 72 -7.07 -1.32 7.59
N ARG A 73 -7.98 -2.28 7.84
CA ARG A 73 -8.78 -2.35 9.06
C ARG A 73 -8.73 -3.73 9.69
N ASP A 74 -8.43 -3.75 10.98
CA ASP A 74 -8.56 -4.93 11.84
C ASP A 74 -10.01 -5.03 12.35
N LEU A 75 -10.66 -6.17 12.05
CA LEU A 75 -12.03 -6.51 12.43
C LEU A 75 -12.06 -7.71 13.42
N HIS A 76 -11.03 -7.85 14.26
CA HIS A 76 -10.83 -8.96 15.20
C HIS A 76 -10.45 -10.28 14.50
N CYS A 77 -11.40 -11.17 14.18
CA CYS A 77 -11.11 -12.40 13.43
C CYS A 77 -10.89 -12.16 11.94
N TRP A 78 -11.35 -11.02 11.46
CA TRP A 78 -11.28 -10.63 10.05
C TRP A 78 -10.31 -9.47 9.87
N GLU A 79 -9.83 -9.31 8.65
CA GLU A 79 -9.12 -8.12 8.22
C GLU A 79 -9.57 -7.69 6.83
N ALA A 80 -9.65 -6.38 6.64
CA ALA A 80 -10.04 -5.76 5.38
C ALA A 80 -8.92 -4.85 4.89
N GLU A 81 -8.64 -4.91 3.59
CA GLU A 81 -7.73 -3.99 2.92
C GLU A 81 -8.38 -3.45 1.65
N VAL A 82 -8.32 -2.13 1.50
CA VAL A 82 -8.64 -1.43 0.26
C VAL A 82 -7.35 -0.83 -0.27
N ARG A 83 -7.09 -1.00 -1.57
CA ARG A 83 -5.99 -0.37 -2.27
C ARG A 83 -6.48 0.30 -3.56
N ILE A 84 -6.10 1.55 -3.74
CA ILE A 84 -6.35 2.31 -4.96
C ILE A 84 -5.00 2.64 -5.58
N THR A 85 -4.73 2.12 -6.77
CA THR A 85 -3.48 2.36 -7.48
C THR A 85 -3.77 3.18 -8.73
N TYR A 86 -3.20 4.36 -8.82
CA TYR A 86 -3.13 5.14 -10.05
C TYR A 86 -1.78 4.85 -10.70
N GLU A 87 -1.82 4.38 -11.94
CA GLU A 87 -0.62 4.13 -12.74
C GLU A 87 -0.83 4.66 -14.15
N GLN A 88 -0.16 5.77 -14.45
CA GLN A 88 -0.31 6.50 -15.70
C GLN A 88 -1.78 6.81 -16.03
N ARG A 89 -2.41 6.02 -16.91
CA ARG A 89 -3.81 6.15 -17.34
C ARG A 89 -4.71 5.04 -16.82
N ASN A 90 -4.27 4.29 -15.82
CA ASN A 90 -5.04 3.22 -15.22
C ASN A 90 -5.29 3.54 -13.75
N VAL A 91 -6.50 3.22 -13.31
CA VAL A 91 -6.88 3.22 -11.90
C VAL A 91 -7.34 1.83 -11.56
N THR A 92 -6.69 1.20 -10.59
CA THR A 92 -7.02 -0.12 -10.09
C THR A 92 -7.53 -0.02 -8.66
N TYR A 93 -8.78 -0.44 -8.47
CA TYR A 93 -9.41 -0.65 -7.19
C TYR A 93 -9.22 -2.11 -6.81
N TRP A 94 -8.62 -2.35 -5.67
CA TRP A 94 -8.42 -3.68 -5.11
C TRP A 94 -9.02 -3.69 -3.71
N PHE A 95 -9.82 -4.71 -3.43
CA PHE A 95 -10.43 -4.96 -2.15
C PHE A 95 -10.16 -6.41 -1.75
N GLU A 96 -9.86 -6.62 -0.49
CA GLU A 96 -9.80 -7.95 0.10
C GLU A 96 -10.34 -7.92 1.52
N LEU A 97 -11.16 -8.91 1.83
CA LEU A 97 -11.66 -9.22 3.16
C LEU A 97 -11.35 -10.68 3.43
N ARG A 98 -10.65 -11.00 4.52
CA ARG A 98 -10.25 -12.37 4.83
C ARG A 98 -10.30 -12.66 6.32
N ILE A 99 -10.41 -13.94 6.66
CA ILE A 99 -10.27 -14.44 8.03
C ILE A 99 -8.79 -14.61 8.33
N LYS A 100 -8.32 -14.09 9.47
CA LYS A 100 -6.90 -14.13 9.85
C LYS A 100 -6.39 -15.55 10.11
N GLU A 101 -7.23 -16.38 10.73
CA GLU A 101 -6.88 -17.77 11.10
C GLU A 101 -7.05 -18.76 9.95
N ILE A 102 -7.86 -18.43 8.94
CA ILE A 102 -8.11 -19.26 7.76
C ILE A 102 -8.00 -18.37 6.51
N PRO A 103 -6.78 -17.98 6.09
CA PRO A 103 -6.55 -17.02 5.00
C PRO A 103 -7.09 -17.49 3.64
N GLU A 104 -7.38 -18.78 3.49
CA GLU A 104 -8.04 -19.36 2.32
C GLU A 104 -9.49 -18.85 2.19
N VAL A 105 -10.14 -18.51 3.31
CA VAL A 105 -11.47 -17.89 3.33
C VAL A 105 -11.31 -16.39 3.15
N LYS A 106 -11.40 -15.98 1.89
CA LYS A 106 -11.29 -14.58 1.49
C LYS A 106 -12.25 -14.20 0.37
N ILE A 107 -12.67 -12.95 0.39
CA ILE A 107 -13.42 -12.28 -0.67
C ILE A 107 -12.50 -11.22 -1.23
N THR A 108 -12.20 -11.29 -2.51
CA THR A 108 -11.39 -10.28 -3.20
C THR A 108 -12.14 -9.72 -4.40
N GLY A 109 -11.98 -8.42 -4.64
CA GLY A 109 -12.50 -7.72 -5.80
C GLY A 109 -11.40 -6.88 -6.42
N ILE A 110 -11.27 -6.97 -7.74
CA ILE A 110 -10.34 -6.14 -8.50
C ILE A 110 -11.11 -5.52 -9.65
N GLN A 111 -11.05 -4.20 -9.75
CA GLN A 111 -11.60 -3.45 -10.87
C GLN A 111 -10.55 -2.50 -11.40
N GLN A 112 -10.28 -2.59 -12.70
CA GLN A 112 -9.39 -1.67 -13.38
C GLN A 112 -10.20 -0.78 -14.33
N ARG A 113 -9.92 0.51 -14.30
CA ARG A 113 -10.51 1.51 -15.18
C ARG A 113 -9.40 2.28 -15.87
N ARG A 114 -9.52 2.44 -17.19
CA ARG A 114 -8.69 3.37 -17.95
C ARG A 114 -9.29 4.78 -17.88
N ILE A 115 -8.45 5.78 -17.64
CA ILE A 115 -8.79 7.21 -17.60
C ILE A 115 -8.18 7.96 -18.78
#